data_AF-A0A9P7K875-F1
#
_entry.id   AF-A0A9P7K875-F1
#
_cell.length_a   1.000
_cell.length_b   1.000
_cell.length_c   1.000
_cell.angle_alpha   90.00
_cell.angle_beta   90.00
_cell.angle_gamma   90.00
#
_symmetry.space_group_name_H-M   'P 1'
#
loop_
_entity.id
_entity.type
_entity.pdbx_description
1 polymer ?
#
loop_
_entity_poly.entity_id
_entity_poly.type
_entity_poly.pdbx_seq_one_letter_code
_entity_poly.pdbx_strand_id
1 'polypeptide(L)'
;MPPPLEFLIGTSRPHQTADFVEYHARPSLFYPANLPFNCSLDLASHPILDAVRSSLFPNLPPGHYITAVRDKLEIVEAGSYLAPQPRSLRNDGRSATIVITLPSRFDGGALIVHNRDGNHERYLGKGSATDEI
;
A
#
# COMPACT_ATOMS: atom_id res chain seq x y z
N MET A 1 -10.67 -11.84 16.20
CA MET A 1 -10.18 -12.66 15.07
C MET A 1 -10.31 -11.83 13.79
N PRO A 2 -9.25 -11.67 12.98
CA PRO A 2 -9.36 -10.98 11.69
C PRO A 2 -10.35 -11.70 10.76
N PRO A 3 -11.06 -10.98 9.87
CA PRO A 3 -11.96 -11.61 8.90
C PRO A 3 -11.18 -12.56 7.96
N PRO A 4 -11.80 -13.66 7.50
CA PRO A 4 -11.20 -14.54 6.50
C PRO A 4 -10.90 -13.80 5.19
N LEU A 5 -9.88 -14.25 4.44
CA LEU A 5 -9.51 -13.67 3.15
C LEU A 5 -10.69 -13.66 2.16
N GLU A 6 -11.44 -14.75 2.07
CA GLU A 6 -12.62 -14.86 1.21
C GLU A 6 -13.67 -13.78 1.49
N PHE A 7 -13.84 -13.41 2.76
CA PHE A 7 -14.76 -12.34 3.14
C PHE A 7 -14.22 -10.98 2.68
N LEU A 8 -12.92 -10.75 2.83
CA LEU A 8 -12.27 -9.52 2.34
C LEU A 8 -12.39 -9.40 0.82
N ILE A 9 -12.17 -10.50 0.08
CA ILE A 9 -12.32 -10.55 -1.38
C ILE A 9 -13.77 -10.26 -1.78
N GLY A 10 -14.74 -10.99 -1.20
CA GLY A 10 -16.16 -10.86 -1.55
C GLY A 10 -16.78 -9.49 -1.23
N THR A 11 -16.15 -8.71 -0.35
CA THR A 11 -16.58 -7.33 -0.01
C THR A 11 -15.80 -6.25 -0.74
N SER A 12 -14.69 -6.62 -1.40
CA SER A 12 -13.84 -5.68 -2.14
C SER A 12 -14.40 -5.38 -3.52
N ARG A 13 -13.94 -4.26 -4.08
CA ARG A 13 -14.33 -3.81 -5.43
C ARG A 13 -13.08 -3.71 -6.31
N PRO A 14 -13.17 -4.03 -7.62
CA PRO A 14 -12.06 -3.77 -8.53
C PRO A 14 -11.80 -2.26 -8.63
N HIS A 15 -10.53 -1.89 -8.85
CA HIS A 15 -10.18 -0.50 -9.12
C HIS A 15 -10.84 -0.02 -10.42
N GLN A 16 -11.63 1.06 -10.35
CA GLN A 16 -12.23 1.71 -11.53
C GLN A 16 -11.26 2.68 -12.24
N THR A 17 -9.99 2.73 -11.86
CA THR A 17 -8.96 3.58 -12.49
C THR A 17 -8.54 3.01 -13.85
N ALA A 18 -9.45 3.06 -14.81
CA ALA A 18 -9.24 2.73 -16.20
C ALA A 18 -9.70 3.91 -17.07
N ASP A 19 -9.13 5.10 -16.84
CA ASP A 19 -9.12 6.16 -17.87
C ASP A 19 -8.13 5.83 -19.00
N PHE A 20 -7.38 4.73 -18.88
CA PHE A 20 -6.56 4.17 -19.95
C PHE A 20 -7.11 2.82 -20.39
N VAL A 21 -7.42 2.77 -21.67
CA VAL A 21 -7.93 1.63 -22.44
C VAL A 21 -6.92 0.49 -22.40
N GLU A 22 -7.00 -0.34 -21.37
CA GLU A 22 -6.54 -1.72 -21.44
C GLU A 22 -7.38 -2.50 -20.44
N TYR A 23 -8.12 -3.50 -20.93
CA TYR A 23 -8.75 -4.50 -20.06
C TYR A 23 -7.62 -5.24 -19.34
N HIS A 24 -7.12 -4.66 -18.26
CA HIS A 24 -6.20 -5.30 -17.36
C HIS A 24 -6.90 -6.57 -16.87
N ALA A 25 -6.42 -7.73 -17.32
CA ALA A 25 -7.16 -8.98 -17.21
C ALA A 25 -7.46 -9.38 -15.75
N ARG A 26 -6.74 -8.80 -14.77
CA ARG A 26 -6.88 -9.03 -13.32
C ARG A 26 -6.44 -7.81 -12.50
N PRO A 27 -7.29 -6.78 -12.33
CA PRO A 27 -6.95 -5.64 -11.46
C PRO A 27 -6.98 -6.08 -10.00
N SER A 28 -6.17 -5.45 -9.16
CA SER A 28 -6.30 -5.61 -7.71
C SER A 28 -7.67 -5.15 -7.20
N LEU A 29 -8.04 -5.69 -6.04
CA LEU A 29 -9.26 -5.34 -5.34
C LEU A 29 -8.95 -4.32 -4.25
N PHE A 30 -9.89 -3.41 -4.02
CA PHE A 30 -9.85 -2.43 -2.94
C PHE A 30 -10.95 -2.74 -1.92
N TYR A 31 -10.56 -2.89 -0.66
CA TYR A 31 -11.48 -3.08 0.45
C TYR A 31 -12.12 -1.74 0.85
N PRO A 32 -13.46 -1.65 0.95
CA PRO A 32 -14.14 -0.39 1.21
C PRO A 32 -13.70 0.28 2.53
N ALA A 33 -13.37 1.56 2.46
CA ALA A 33 -12.92 2.34 3.62
C ALA A 33 -14.00 2.49 4.71
N ASN A 34 -15.28 2.36 4.36
CA ASN A 34 -16.40 2.41 5.28
C ASN A 34 -16.67 1.07 6.00
N LEU A 35 -16.00 -0.02 5.60
CA LEU A 35 -16.12 -1.29 6.28
C LEU A 35 -15.03 -1.42 7.34
N PRO A 36 -15.38 -1.95 8.53
CA PRO A 36 -14.39 -2.18 9.57
C PRO A 36 -13.40 -3.22 9.07
N PHE A 37 -12.11 -2.92 9.24
CA PHE A 37 -11.03 -3.87 9.15
C PHE A 37 -10.33 -3.86 10.49
N ASN A 38 -10.42 -4.96 11.23
CA ASN A 38 -9.92 -5.07 12.60
C ASN A 38 -8.41 -5.37 12.65
N CYS A 39 -7.63 -4.80 11.74
CA CYS A 39 -6.18 -4.72 11.88
C CYS A 39 -5.87 -3.36 12.52
N SER A 40 -5.64 -3.36 13.83
CA SER A 40 -5.05 -2.21 14.51
C SER A 40 -3.55 -2.20 14.22
N LEU A 41 -3.15 -1.54 13.15
CA LEU A 41 -1.75 -1.12 13.03
C LEU A 41 -1.63 0.28 13.60
N ASP A 42 -1.08 0.38 14.81
CA ASP A 42 -0.76 1.67 15.40
C ASP A 42 0.50 2.25 14.76
N LEU A 43 0.29 3.01 13.69
CA LEU A 43 1.38 3.74 13.03
C LEU A 43 1.88 4.93 13.85
N ALA A 44 1.08 5.44 14.80
CA ALA A 44 1.49 6.58 15.61
C ALA A 44 2.57 6.21 16.63
N SER A 45 2.56 4.98 17.15
CA SER A 45 3.63 4.44 18.00
C SER A 45 4.74 3.71 17.23
N HIS A 46 4.60 3.55 15.91
CA HIS A 46 5.59 2.85 15.10
C HIS A 46 6.78 3.78 14.76
N PRO A 47 8.05 3.33 14.92
CA PRO A 47 9.25 4.16 14.65
C PRO A 47 9.43 4.55 13.18
N ILE A 48 8.52 4.11 12.30
CA ILE A 48 8.56 4.45 10.88
C ILE A 48 8.28 5.93 10.68
N LEU A 49 7.46 6.56 11.53
CA LEU A 49 7.20 7.99 11.45
C LEU A 49 8.43 8.80 11.85
N ASP A 50 9.16 8.38 12.87
CA ASP A 50 10.42 9.04 13.22
C ASP A 50 11.46 8.91 12.10
N ALA A 51 11.56 7.74 11.48
CA ALA A 51 12.43 7.51 10.33
C ALA A 51 12.05 8.39 9.12
N VAL A 52 10.75 8.47 8.79
CA VAL A 52 10.24 9.32 7.70
C VAL A 52 10.48 10.80 8.02
N ARG A 53 10.20 11.23 9.25
CA ARG A 53 10.43 12.61 9.70
C ARG A 53 11.89 12.99 9.55
N SER A 54 12.81 12.18 10.08
CA SER A 54 14.24 12.48 10.04
C SER A 54 14.84 12.40 8.63
N SER A 55 14.31 11.51 7.77
CA SER A 55 14.80 11.37 6.39
C SER A 55 14.28 12.45 5.44
N LEU A 56 12.99 12.79 5.51
CA LEU A 56 12.35 13.72 4.56
C LEU A 56 12.24 15.15 5.10
N PHE A 57 12.20 15.32 6.42
CA PHE A 57 11.99 16.61 7.09
C PHE A 57 13.01 16.86 8.21
N PRO A 58 14.33 16.81 7.92
CA PRO A 58 15.36 16.98 8.94
C PRO A 58 15.29 18.33 9.67
N ASN A 59 14.76 19.37 9.00
CA ASN A 59 14.61 20.72 9.54
C ASN A 59 13.14 21.07 9.83
N LEU A 60 12.32 20.10 10.22
CA LEU A 60 10.91 20.36 10.52
C LEU A 60 10.80 21.38 11.68
N PRO A 61 10.14 22.54 11.48
CA PRO A 61 10.08 23.56 12.51
C PRO A 61 9.45 23.05 13.81
N PRO A 62 9.84 23.61 14.98
CA PRO A 62 9.19 23.29 16.25
C PRO A 62 7.67 23.42 16.16
N GLY A 63 6.94 22.51 16.81
CA GLY A 63 5.47 22.48 16.81
C GLY A 63 4.82 21.81 15.59
N HIS A 64 5.59 21.43 14.56
CA HIS A 64 5.09 20.67 13.42
C HIS A 64 5.33 19.17 13.63
N TYR A 65 4.38 18.36 13.18
CA TYR A 65 4.43 16.90 13.26
C TYR A 65 3.87 16.29 11.97
N ILE A 66 4.28 15.06 11.69
CA ILE A 66 3.69 14.26 10.62
C ILE A 66 2.67 13.30 11.22
N THR A 67 1.59 13.03 10.49
CA THR A 67 0.57 12.06 10.88
C THR A 67 0.45 10.99 9.81
N ALA A 68 0.17 9.76 10.23
CA ALA A 68 -0.24 8.70 9.32
C ALA A 68 -1.76 8.58 9.33
N VAL A 69 -2.35 8.41 8.15
CA VAL A 69 -3.75 8.03 8.01
C VAL A 69 -3.80 6.78 7.15
N ARG A 70 -4.67 5.84 7.50
CA ARG A 70 -4.93 4.68 6.64
C ARG A 70 -5.60 5.17 5.37
N ASP A 71 -4.93 4.98 4.24
CA ASP A 71 -5.47 5.31 2.93
C ASP A 71 -6.41 4.22 2.43
N LYS A 72 -5.85 3.02 2.21
CA LYS A 72 -6.58 1.89 1.63
C LYS A 72 -6.04 0.54 2.07
N LEU A 73 -6.85 -0.49 1.91
CA LEU A 73 -6.44 -1.89 1.95
C LEU A 73 -6.66 -2.49 0.56
N GLU A 74 -5.58 -2.95 -0.05
CA GLU A 74 -5.61 -3.57 -1.38
C GLU A 74 -5.35 -5.07 -1.25
N ILE A 75 -6.09 -5.85 -2.02
CA ILE A 75 -5.94 -7.30 -2.12
C ILE A 75 -5.47 -7.59 -3.54
N VAL A 76 -4.32 -8.26 -3.65
CA VAL A 76 -3.72 -8.65 -4.92
C VAL A 76 -3.74 -10.17 -5.00
N GLU A 77 -4.68 -10.70 -5.78
CA GLU A 77 -4.78 -12.14 -6.00
C GLU A 77 -3.72 -12.63 -6.99
N ALA A 78 -3.49 -13.95 -7.04
CA ALA A 78 -2.51 -14.56 -7.92
C ALA A 78 -2.74 -14.18 -9.41
N GLY A 79 -1.69 -13.66 -10.04
CA GLY A 79 -1.74 -13.15 -11.41
C GLY A 79 -2.36 -11.76 -11.57
N SER A 80 -2.73 -11.11 -10.47
CA SER A 80 -3.17 -9.71 -10.45
C SER A 80 -2.01 -8.76 -10.18
N TYR A 81 -2.23 -7.46 -10.39
CA TYR A 81 -1.25 -6.43 -10.08
C TYR A 81 -1.92 -5.12 -9.67
N LEU A 82 -1.13 -4.25 -9.03
CA LEU A 82 -1.50 -2.87 -8.79
C LEU A 82 -1.16 -2.04 -10.03
N ALA A 83 -2.17 -1.37 -10.59
CA ALA A 83 -1.93 -0.39 -11.64
C ALA A 83 -1.04 0.75 -11.11
N PRO A 84 -0.21 1.36 -11.97
CA PRO A 84 0.57 2.54 -11.59
C PRO A 84 -0.33 3.63 -11.01
N GLN A 85 -0.02 4.10 -9.80
CA GLN A 85 -0.82 5.15 -9.17
C GLN A 85 -0.71 6.46 -9.98
N PRO A 86 -1.83 7.10 -10.34
CA PRO A 86 -1.82 8.35 -11.10
C PRO A 86 -0.99 9.43 -10.41
N ARG A 87 -0.13 10.11 -11.18
CA ARG A 87 0.70 11.21 -10.66
C ARG A 87 -0.15 12.37 -10.13
N SER A 88 -1.38 12.54 -10.61
CA SER A 88 -2.34 13.55 -10.16
C SER A 88 -2.76 13.38 -8.69
N LEU A 89 -2.72 12.16 -8.15
CA LEU A 89 -3.03 11.88 -6.74
C LEU A 89 -1.93 12.36 -5.78
N ARG A 90 -0.76 12.79 -6.28
CA ARG A 90 0.37 13.25 -5.44
C ARG A 90 0.23 14.69 -4.91
N ASN A 91 -0.80 15.43 -5.32
CA ASN A 91 -1.01 16.82 -4.91
C ASN A 91 -2.04 16.99 -3.78
N ASP A 92 -2.38 15.93 -3.07
CA ASP A 92 -3.39 15.92 -2.01
C ASP A 92 -2.83 16.26 -0.62
N GLY A 93 -1.60 16.79 -0.56
CA GLY A 93 -0.93 17.17 0.68
C GLY A 93 -0.18 16.03 1.37
N ARG A 94 -0.16 14.81 0.81
CA ARG A 94 0.63 13.70 1.34
C ARG A 94 2.11 13.86 1.04
N SER A 95 2.93 13.82 2.08
CA SER A 95 4.39 13.85 1.96
C SER A 95 5.00 12.53 1.48
N ALA A 96 4.39 11.41 1.86
CA ALA A 96 4.87 10.06 1.55
C ALA A 96 3.73 9.04 1.61
N THR A 97 3.94 7.89 0.99
CA THR A 97 3.05 6.72 1.08
C THR A 97 3.80 5.57 1.74
N ILE A 98 3.22 5.00 2.79
CA ILE A 98 3.75 3.81 3.46
C ILE A 98 2.96 2.61 2.96
N VAL A 99 3.63 1.68 2.29
CA VAL A 99 3.02 0.42 1.83
C VAL A 99 3.38 -0.68 2.82
N ILE A 100 2.37 -1.36 3.34
CA ILE A 100 2.53 -2.36 4.39
C ILE A 100 2.00 -3.68 3.85
N THR A 101 2.91 -4.64 3.69
CA THR A 101 2.54 -5.99 3.31
C THR A 101 2.08 -6.73 4.56
N LEU A 102 0.81 -7.10 4.61
CA LEU A 102 0.28 -7.91 5.71
C LEU A 102 0.83 -9.34 5.64
N PRO A 103 0.98 -10.04 6.77
CA PRO A 103 1.47 -11.42 6.80
C PRO A 103 0.65 -12.32 5.87
N SER A 104 1.28 -12.79 4.81
CA SER A 104 0.70 -13.69 3.81
C SER A 104 1.82 -14.45 3.09
N ARG A 105 1.52 -15.66 2.61
CA ARG A 105 2.44 -16.42 1.76
C ARG A 105 2.16 -16.03 0.30
N PHE A 106 3.15 -15.50 -0.38
CA PHE A 106 3.07 -15.17 -1.80
C PHE A 106 4.46 -15.24 -2.44
N ASP A 107 4.49 -15.47 -3.75
CA ASP A 107 5.68 -15.33 -4.59
C ASP A 107 5.42 -14.21 -5.63
N GLY A 108 6.45 -13.44 -5.96
CA GLY A 108 6.34 -12.23 -6.77
C GLY A 108 5.92 -10.99 -5.96
N GLY A 109 4.96 -10.21 -6.47
CA GLY A 109 4.44 -9.02 -5.78
C GLY A 109 5.46 -7.89 -5.57
N ALA A 110 6.42 -7.72 -6.48
CA ALA A 110 7.44 -6.67 -6.35
C ALA A 110 6.82 -5.26 -6.46
N LEU A 111 7.18 -4.38 -5.54
CA LEU A 111 6.84 -2.97 -5.60
C LEU A 111 7.80 -2.27 -6.57
N ILE A 112 7.24 -1.64 -7.60
CA ILE A 112 8.01 -0.88 -8.60
C ILE A 112 7.75 0.61 -8.39
N VAL A 113 8.81 1.36 -8.08
CA VAL A 113 8.74 2.81 -7.88
C VAL A 113 9.30 3.49 -9.12
N HIS A 114 8.44 4.20 -9.85
CA HIS A 114 8.83 5.00 -11.01
C HIS A 114 9.14 6.45 -10.58
N ASN A 115 10.34 6.94 -10.93
CA ASN A 115 10.71 8.33 -10.72
C ASN A 115 10.20 9.23 -11.87
N ARG A 116 10.44 10.55 -11.75
CA ARG A 116 10.03 11.51 -12.80
C ARG A 116 10.88 11.40 -14.07
N ASP A 117 12.13 11.00 -13.93
CA ASP A 117 13.13 10.93 -15.00
C ASP A 117 13.06 9.64 -15.85
N GLY A 118 12.15 8.73 -15.51
CA GLY A 118 11.93 7.45 -16.22
C GLY A 118 12.67 6.25 -15.62
N ASN A 119 13.48 6.45 -14.58
CA ASN A 119 14.10 5.34 -13.85
C ASN A 119 13.05 4.63 -12.97
N HIS A 120 13.30 3.34 -12.73
CA HIS A 120 12.48 2.53 -11.87
C HIS A 120 13.34 1.76 -10.87
N GLU A 121 12.86 1.69 -9.64
CA GLU A 121 13.45 0.87 -8.59
C GLU A 121 12.50 -0.27 -8.25
N ARG A 122 13.04 -1.48 -8.10
CA ARG A 122 12.27 -2.69 -7.81
C ARG A 122 12.58 -3.19 -6.40
N TYR A 123 11.54 -3.24 -5.57
CA TYR A 123 11.58 -3.74 -4.21
C TYR A 123 10.85 -5.09 -4.18
N LEU A 124 11.58 -6.18 -3.95
CA LEU A 124 10.98 -7.52 -3.90
C LEU A 124 10.20 -7.69 -2.60
N GLY A 125 8.94 -8.13 -2.70
CA GLY A 125 8.14 -8.48 -1.54
C GLY A 125 8.72 -9.73 -0.87
N LYS A 126 8.88 -9.70 0.46
CA LYS A 126 9.25 -10.88 1.24
C LYS A 126 7.98 -11.45 1.88
N GLY A 127 7.20 -12.20 1.10
CA GLY A 127 6.21 -13.11 1.69
C GLY A 127 6.98 -14.20 2.42
N SER A 128 6.79 -14.35 3.73
CA SER A 128 7.50 -15.37 4.49
C SER A 128 7.10 -16.76 3.95
N ALA A 129 8.02 -17.44 3.27
CA ALA A 129 8.10 -18.88 3.42
C ALA A 129 8.54 -19.09 4.88
N THR A 130 7.58 -19.33 5.78
CA THR A 130 7.93 -20.10 6.97
C THR A 130 8.28 -21.49 6.44
N ASP A 131 9.57 -21.72 6.27
CA ASP A 131 10.15 -23.06 6.37
C ASP A 131 9.81 -23.53 7.78
N GLU A 132 8.76 -24.34 7.89
CA GLU A 132 8.64 -25.25 9.03
C GLU A 132 9.75 -26.29 8.86
N ILE A 133 10.70 -26.29 9.81
CA ILE A 133 11.61 -27.42 10.06
C ILE A 133 10.93 -28.34 11.06
#